data_AF-A0A3N7D174-F1
#
_entry.id   AF-A0A3N7D174-F1
#
_cell.length_a   1.000
_cell.length_b   1.000
_cell.length_c   1.000
_cell.angle_alpha   90.00
_cell.angle_beta   90.00
_cell.angle_gamma   90.00
#
_symmetry.space_group_name_H-M   'P 1'
#
loop_
_entity.id
_entity.type
_entity.pdbx_description
1 polymer ?
#
loop_
_entity_poly.entity_id
_entity_poly.type
_entity_poly.pdbx_seq_one_letter_code
_entity_poly.pdbx_strand_id
1 'polypeptide(L)'
;MNILGVSLDKTEGAAAWKKAIAADQLTWYQISDLKYWESPMVKLYAIRGIPHSVLVDANGIIVAKDLRGKALHDKLEELLK
;
A
#
# COMPACT_ATOMS: atom_id res chain seq x y z
N MET A 1 6.48 -10.53 8.56
CA MET A 1 5.89 -9.24 8.19
C MET A 1 5.66 -9.25 6.69
N ASN A 2 4.42 -9.03 6.26
CA ASN A 2 4.06 -9.05 4.84
C ASN A 2 3.77 -7.62 4.39
N ILE A 3 4.21 -7.29 3.18
CA ILE A 3 3.95 -5.99 2.53
C ILE A 3 3.13 -6.27 1.26
N LEU A 4 2.09 -5.47 1.05
CA LEU A 4 1.27 -5.50 -0.16
C LEU A 4 1.26 -4.10 -0.75
N GLY A 5 1.81 -3.95 -1.95
CA GLY A 5 1.68 -2.75 -2.75
C GLY A 5 0.36 -2.76 -3.50
N VAL A 6 -0.39 -1.67 -3.38
CA VAL A 6 -1.63 -1.46 -4.14
C VAL A 6 -1.40 -0.26 -5.05
N SER A 7 -1.36 -0.50 -6.36
CA SER A 7 -1.32 0.57 -7.34
C SER A 7 -2.74 1.01 -7.72
N LEU A 8 -2.94 2.34 -7.71
CA LEU A 8 -4.11 3.00 -8.27
C LEU A 8 -3.79 3.55 -9.66
N ASP A 9 -3.16 2.77 -10.54
CA ASP A 9 -2.99 3.13 -11.96
C ASP A 9 -4.29 2.95 -12.75
N LYS A 10 -4.33 3.53 -13.96
CA LYS A 10 -5.37 3.24 -14.97
C LYS A 10 -4.91 2.11 -15.89
N THR A 11 -5.83 1.54 -16.67
CA THR A 11 -5.53 0.55 -17.71
C THR A 11 -4.38 0.99 -18.63
N GLU A 12 -4.36 2.25 -19.06
CA GLU A 12 -3.31 2.80 -19.93
C GLU A 12 -1.94 2.89 -19.22
N GLY A 13 -1.94 2.99 -17.88
CA GLY A 13 -0.75 3.04 -17.04
C GLY A 13 -0.19 1.66 -16.64
N ALA A 14 -0.91 0.56 -16.92
CA ALA A 14 -0.55 -0.77 -16.44
C ALA A 14 0.86 -1.23 -16.89
N ALA A 15 1.27 -0.88 -18.11
CA ALA A 15 2.60 -1.20 -18.61
C ALA A 15 3.70 -0.39 -17.91
N ALA A 16 3.45 0.90 -17.65
CA ALA A 16 4.37 1.77 -16.92
C ALA A 16 4.53 1.30 -15.46
N TRP A 17 3.43 0.92 -14.82
CA TRP A 17 3.43 0.35 -13.48
C TRP A 17 4.27 -0.94 -13.39
N LYS A 18 4.05 -1.90 -14.29
CA LYS A 18 4.86 -3.13 -14.35
C LYS A 18 6.34 -2.86 -14.57
N LYS A 19 6.66 -1.88 -15.41
CA LYS A 19 8.05 -1.44 -15.63
C LYS A 19 8.65 -0.82 -14.37
N ALA A 20 7.89 0.00 -13.64
CA ALA A 20 8.33 0.60 -12.38
C ALA A 20 8.60 -0.47 -11.31
N ILE A 21 7.74 -1.49 -11.18
CA ILE A 21 7.99 -2.63 -10.28
C ILE A 21 9.36 -3.26 -10.54
N ALA A 22 9.68 -3.52 -11.81
CA ALA A 22 10.95 -4.12 -12.20
C ALA A 22 12.14 -3.17 -11.99
N ALA A 23 11.98 -1.89 -12.31
CA ALA A 23 13.03 -0.87 -12.19
C ALA A 23 13.39 -0.58 -10.72
N ASP A 24 12.38 -0.46 -9.86
CA ASP A 24 12.53 -0.16 -8.43
C ASP A 24 12.78 -1.42 -7.60
N GLN A 25 12.87 -2.59 -8.23
CA GLN A 25 13.09 -3.90 -7.60
C GLN A 25 12.11 -4.16 -6.44
N LEU A 26 10.83 -3.84 -6.63
CA LEU A 26 9.82 -4.03 -5.60
C LEU A 26 9.55 -5.54 -5.43
N THR A 27 10.12 -6.12 -4.40
CA THR A 27 10.10 -7.58 -4.15
C THR A 27 8.82 -8.07 -3.45
N TRP A 28 8.04 -7.16 -2.87
CA TRP A 28 6.79 -7.52 -2.21
C TRP A 28 5.63 -7.67 -3.21
N TYR A 29 4.53 -8.29 -2.75
CA TYR A 29 3.36 -8.51 -3.60
C TYR A 29 2.76 -7.18 -4.08
N GLN A 30 2.43 -7.11 -5.36
CA GLN A 30 1.89 -5.92 -6.00
C GLN A 30 0.55 -6.27 -6.66
N ILE A 31 -0.48 -5.48 -6.39
CA ILE A 31 -1.82 -5.63 -6.98
C ILE A 31 -2.32 -4.30 -7.52
N SER A 32 -3.22 -4.37 -8.51
CA SER A 32 -3.99 -3.25 -9.00
C SER A 32 -5.25 -3.77 -9.67
N ASP A 33 -6.37 -3.08 -9.49
CA ASP A 33 -7.59 -3.32 -10.26
C ASP A 33 -7.69 -2.41 -11.50
N LEU A 34 -6.69 -1.55 -11.73
CA LEU A 34 -6.57 -0.58 -12.83
C LEU A 34 -7.72 0.42 -12.93
N LYS A 35 -8.48 0.61 -11.84
CA LYS A 35 -9.65 1.50 -11.79
C LYS A 35 -9.33 2.90 -11.25
N TYR A 36 -8.06 3.23 -10.98
CA TYR A 36 -7.67 4.54 -10.47
C TYR A 36 -8.48 4.90 -9.19
N TRP A 37 -8.99 6.14 -9.08
CA TRP A 37 -9.83 6.57 -7.96
C TRP A 37 -11.22 5.90 -7.88
N GLU A 38 -11.65 5.14 -8.90
CA GLU A 38 -12.91 4.39 -8.88
C GLU A 38 -12.78 3.01 -8.21
N SER A 39 -11.57 2.62 -7.81
CA SER A 39 -11.35 1.38 -7.06
C SER A 39 -12.18 1.37 -5.77
N PRO A 40 -12.87 0.26 -5.44
CA PRO A 40 -13.55 0.13 -4.14
C PRO A 40 -12.58 0.27 -2.95
N MET A 41 -11.28 0.02 -3.17
CA MET A 41 -10.25 0.16 -2.14
C MET A 41 -10.09 1.62 -1.66
N VAL A 42 -10.32 2.60 -2.54
CA VAL A 42 -10.23 4.03 -2.20
C VAL A 42 -11.20 4.38 -1.08
N LYS A 43 -12.45 3.91 -1.19
CA LYS A 43 -13.48 4.14 -0.15
C LYS A 43 -13.21 3.30 1.08
N LEU A 44 -12.89 2.01 0.91
CA LEU A 44 -12.69 1.07 2.01
C LEU A 44 -11.57 1.52 2.97
N TYR A 45 -10.46 2.00 2.42
CA TYR A 45 -9.30 2.45 3.19
C TYR A 45 -9.28 3.97 3.42
N ALA A 46 -10.31 4.70 2.96
CA ALA A 46 -10.41 6.15 3.03
C ALA A 46 -9.19 6.87 2.43
N ILE A 47 -8.72 6.41 1.28
CA ILE A 47 -7.58 6.98 0.55
C ILE A 47 -7.99 8.35 0.01
N ARG A 48 -7.31 9.40 0.49
CA ARG A 48 -7.53 10.80 0.06
C ARG A 48 -6.42 11.36 -0.82
N GLY A 49 -5.31 10.64 -0.89
CA GLY A 49 -4.09 11.04 -1.60
C GLY A 49 -3.13 9.87 -1.63
N ILE A 50 -2.14 9.93 -2.53
CA ILE A 50 -1.04 8.97 -2.59
C ILE A 50 0.30 9.72 -2.44
N PRO A 51 1.33 9.12 -1.84
CA PRO A 51 1.35 7.77 -1.26
C PRO A 51 0.61 7.70 0.09
N HIS A 52 -0.16 6.61 0.27
CA HIS A 52 -0.91 6.29 1.48
C HIS A 52 -0.45 4.94 2.03
N SER A 53 -0.30 4.82 3.35
CA SER A 53 0.04 3.54 3.99
C SER A 53 -0.92 3.22 5.12
N VAL A 54 -1.19 1.92 5.29
CA VAL A 54 -2.00 1.41 6.39
C VAL A 54 -1.27 0.23 7.01
N LEU A 55 -1.32 0.13 8.34
CA LEU A 55 -0.85 -1.04 9.07
C LEU A 55 -2.06 -1.79 9.58
N VAL A 56 -2.10 -3.08 9.26
CA VAL A 56 -3.22 -3.97 9.59
C VAL A 56 -2.69 -5.11 10.46
N ASP A 57 -3.38 -5.43 11.55
CA ASP A 57 -3.03 -6.56 12.41
C ASP A 57 -3.51 -7.90 11.83
N ALA A 58 -3.22 -9.00 12.54
CA ALA A 58 -3.64 -10.35 12.12
C ALA A 58 -5.17 -10.55 12.10
N ASN A 59 -5.94 -9.70 12.77
CA ASN A 59 -7.39 -9.74 12.80
C ASN A 59 -8.04 -8.89 11.69
N GLY A 60 -7.23 -8.23 10.85
CA GLY A 60 -7.71 -7.33 9.81
C GLY A 60 -8.06 -5.93 10.31
N ILE A 61 -7.64 -5.55 11.52
CA ILE A 61 -7.90 -4.23 12.09
C ILE A 61 -6.78 -3.26 11.69
N ILE A 62 -7.17 -2.07 11.22
CA ILE A 62 -6.21 -1.00 10.93
C ILE A 62 -5.73 -0.40 12.26
N VAL A 63 -4.44 -0.59 12.56
CA VAL A 63 -3.81 -0.13 13.80
C VAL A 63 -3.01 1.16 13.64
N ALA A 64 -2.67 1.53 12.40
CA ALA A 64 -2.03 2.81 12.08
C ALA A 64 -2.22 3.19 10.61
N LYS A 65 -2.06 4.48 10.30
CA LYS A 65 -2.10 5.01 8.93
C LYS A 65 -1.00 6.05 8.74
N ASP A 66 -0.45 6.10 7.53
CA ASP A 66 0.50 7.12 7.06
C ASP A 66 1.74 7.33 7.94
N LEU A 67 2.15 6.29 8.69
CA LEU A 67 3.37 6.32 9.49
C LEU A 67 4.60 6.32 8.58
N ARG A 68 5.59 7.13 8.95
CA ARG A 68 6.86 7.28 8.23
C ARG A 68 8.03 7.42 9.19
N GLY A 69 9.23 7.10 8.71
CA GLY A 69 10.48 7.29 9.46
C GLY A 69 10.44 6.60 10.81
N LYS A 70 10.90 7.31 11.85
CA LYS A 70 10.99 6.78 13.22
C LYS A 70 9.63 6.31 13.76
N ALA A 71 8.55 7.04 13.50
CA ALA A 71 7.22 6.69 14.00
C ALA A 71 6.72 5.34 13.45
N LEU A 72 7.06 5.02 12.20
CA LEU A 72 6.79 3.70 11.62
C LEU A 72 7.61 2.61 12.32
N HIS A 73 8.91 2.85 12.50
CA HIS A 73 9.81 1.88 13.13
C HIS A 73 9.37 1.55 14.56
N ASP A 74 9.12 2.57 15.39
CA ASP A 74 8.68 2.41 16.77
C ASP A 74 7.37 1.59 16.85
N LYS A 75 6.42 1.84 15.94
CA LYS A 75 5.15 1.09 15.93
C LYS A 75 5.33 -0.36 15.49
N LEU A 76 6.23 -0.61 14.54
CA LEU A 76 6.55 -1.98 14.13
C LEU A 76 7.23 -2.75 15.26
N GLU A 77 8.16 -2.13 15.99
CA GLU A 77 8.80 -2.74 17.16
C GLU A 77 7.78 -3.07 18.27
N GLU A 78 6.80 -2.19 18.51
CA GLU A 78 5.74 -2.44 19.49
C GLU A 78 4.90 -3.69 19.14
N LEU A 79 4.59 -3.87 17.85
CA LEU A 79 3.67 -4.90 17.36
C LEU A 79 4.33 -6.24 17.06
N LEU A 80 5.67 -6.28 16.90
CA LEU A 80 6.44 -7.46 16.54
C LEU A 80 7.22 -8.07 17.72
N LYS A 81 6.96 -7.63 18.96
CA LYS A 81 7.42 -8.33 20.18
C LYS A 81 6.76 -9.70 20.29
#